data_AF-A0A4U3KUP7-F1
#
_entry.id   AF-A0A4U3KUP7-F1
#
_cell.length_a   1.000
_cell.length_b   1.000
_cell.length_c   1.000
_cell.angle_alpha   90.00
_cell.angle_beta   90.00
_cell.angle_gamma   90.00
#
_symmetry.space_group_name_H-M   'P 1'
#
loop_
_entity.id
_entity.type
_entity.pdbx_description
1 polymer ?
#
loop_
_entity_poly.entity_id
_entity_poly.type
_entity_poly.pdbx_seq_one_letter_code
_entity_poly.pdbx_strand_id
1 'polypeptide(L)'
;MKRLFFLVACCVALVVSAHAQLRKIPAEATNALKAKFPNAQKVEWKDKLTYFEASFDNNGIATTADFSNKGEWQQTETALTWEETPAAIKDGFKKSKYADADDWKMGDTVTKIVKSDNSTHYRIYVDKVDGIQKKYLYFNTNGQLEKDALTL
;
A
#
# COMPACT_ATOMS: atom_id res chain seq x y z
N MET A 1 -47.78 -3.71 52.55
CA MET A 1 -46.88 -2.55 52.44
C MET A 1 -45.98 -2.73 51.22
N LYS A 2 -45.88 -1.68 50.37
CA LYS A 2 -44.86 -1.39 49.31
C LYS A 2 -44.70 -2.44 48.19
N ARG A 3 -45.41 -2.30 47.06
CA ARG A 3 -45.03 -1.60 45.80
C ARG A 3 -43.71 -2.07 45.18
N LEU A 4 -43.77 -2.72 44.01
CA LEU A 4 -42.97 -2.32 42.85
C LEU A 4 -43.58 -2.84 41.53
N PHE A 5 -44.13 -1.93 40.74
CA PHE A 5 -44.24 -2.06 39.29
C PHE A 5 -42.85 -1.84 38.68
N PHE A 6 -42.46 -2.56 37.62
CA PHE A 6 -41.96 -2.00 36.34
C PHE A 6 -41.61 -3.12 35.34
N LEU A 7 -42.26 -3.09 34.17
CA LEU A 7 -41.77 -3.63 32.89
C LEU A 7 -40.42 -3.00 32.54
N VAL A 8 -39.51 -3.72 31.86
CA VAL A 8 -38.61 -3.28 30.75
C VAL A 8 -37.84 -4.54 30.32
N ALA A 9 -38.26 -5.22 29.25
CA ALA A 9 -37.83 -5.05 27.85
C ALA A 9 -36.70 -6.01 27.45
N CYS A 10 -37.03 -6.79 26.43
CA CYS A 10 -36.23 -7.73 25.69
C CYS A 10 -34.92 -7.09 25.18
N CYS A 11 -33.78 -7.47 25.74
CA CYS A 11 -32.47 -7.23 25.12
C CYS A 11 -31.90 -8.57 24.66
N VAL A 12 -32.44 -9.08 23.55
CA VAL A 12 -31.71 -10.04 22.72
C VAL A 12 -30.47 -9.29 22.21
N ALA A 13 -29.31 -9.66 22.72
CA ALA A 13 -28.05 -9.19 22.16
C ALA A 13 -27.97 -9.68 20.71
N LEU A 14 -28.14 -8.78 19.76
CA LEU A 14 -27.79 -8.99 18.37
C LEU A 14 -26.29 -9.22 18.32
N VAL A 15 -25.87 -10.48 18.28
CA VAL A 15 -24.53 -10.85 17.84
C VAL A 15 -24.49 -10.56 16.34
N VAL A 16 -24.19 -9.31 15.97
CA VAL A 16 -23.87 -8.96 14.59
C VAL A 16 -22.52 -9.59 14.31
N SER A 17 -22.53 -10.83 13.81
CA SER A 17 -21.36 -11.43 13.20
C SER A 17 -21.08 -10.63 11.93
N ALA A 18 -20.20 -9.64 12.07
CA ALA A 18 -19.60 -8.93 10.96
C ALA A 18 -18.76 -9.95 10.17
N HIS A 19 -19.42 -10.65 9.26
CA HIS A 19 -18.74 -11.41 8.23
C HIS A 19 -18.12 -10.35 7.32
N ALA A 20 -16.82 -10.13 7.45
CA ALA A 20 -16.05 -9.47 6.40
C ALA A 20 -16.10 -10.37 5.16
N GLN A 21 -17.19 -10.28 4.40
CA GLN A 21 -17.33 -11.02 3.16
C GLN A 21 -16.35 -10.41 2.17
N LEU A 22 -15.24 -11.11 1.93
CA LEU A 22 -14.31 -10.80 0.86
C LEU A 22 -15.12 -10.75 -0.45
N ARG A 23 -15.14 -9.60 -1.12
CA ARG A 23 -15.86 -9.51 -2.40
C ARG A 23 -15.13 -10.37 -3.42
N LYS A 24 -15.90 -10.99 -4.31
CA LYS A 24 -15.33 -11.71 -5.44
C LYS A 24 -14.54 -10.72 -6.31
N ILE A 25 -13.32 -11.10 -6.68
CA ILE A 25 -12.50 -10.30 -7.61
C ILE A 25 -13.22 -10.21 -8.97
N PRO A 26 -13.42 -9.01 -9.54
CA PRO A 26 -14.05 -8.82 -10.84
C PRO A 26 -13.24 -9.45 -11.97
N ALA A 27 -13.93 -10.01 -12.96
CA ALA A 27 -13.29 -10.59 -14.13
C ALA A 27 -12.49 -9.52 -14.91
N GLU A 28 -13.02 -8.30 -14.95
CA GLU A 28 -12.45 -7.12 -15.57
C GLU A 28 -11.05 -6.81 -15.02
N ALA A 29 -10.88 -6.85 -13.68
CA ALA A 29 -9.59 -6.63 -13.03
C ALA A 29 -8.59 -7.75 -13.38
N THR A 30 -9.02 -9.01 -13.36
CA THR A 30 -8.15 -10.13 -13.72
C THR A 30 -7.73 -10.12 -15.19
N ASN A 31 -8.62 -9.69 -16.08
CA ASN A 31 -8.34 -9.55 -17.52
C ASN A 31 -7.39 -8.39 -17.79
N ALA A 32 -7.59 -7.25 -17.11
CA ALA A 32 -6.71 -6.10 -17.20
C ALA A 32 -5.30 -6.41 -16.71
N LEU A 33 -5.16 -7.16 -15.61
CA LEU A 33 -3.86 -7.65 -15.14
C LEU A 33 -3.16 -8.50 -16.20
N LYS A 34 -3.84 -9.52 -16.76
CA LYS A 34 -3.27 -10.39 -17.80
C LYS A 34 -2.85 -9.62 -19.05
N ALA A 35 -3.63 -8.62 -19.46
CA ALA A 35 -3.33 -7.79 -20.61
C ALA A 35 -2.10 -6.90 -20.37
N LYS A 36 -1.98 -6.31 -19.18
CA LYS A 36 -0.89 -5.38 -18.84
C LYS A 36 0.39 -6.07 -18.41
N PHE A 37 0.28 -7.22 -17.75
CA PHE A 37 1.38 -8.01 -17.20
C PHE A 37 1.24 -9.47 -17.67
N PRO A 38 1.52 -9.76 -18.96
CA PRO A 38 1.34 -11.11 -19.51
C PRO A 38 2.25 -12.16 -18.86
N ASN A 39 3.34 -11.72 -18.22
CA ASN A 39 4.30 -12.59 -17.52
C ASN A 39 4.05 -12.67 -16.01
N ALA A 40 2.95 -12.12 -15.49
CA ALA A 40 2.66 -12.16 -14.07
C ALA A 40 2.51 -13.60 -13.57
N GLN A 41 3.29 -13.96 -12.56
CA GLN A 41 3.27 -15.26 -11.89
C GLN A 41 2.92 -15.10 -10.41
N LYS A 42 2.44 -16.18 -9.77
CA LYS A 42 2.10 -16.19 -8.33
C LYS A 42 1.18 -15.04 -7.93
N VAL A 43 0.15 -14.79 -8.74
CA VAL A 43 -0.77 -13.67 -8.53
C VAL A 43 -1.64 -13.93 -7.30
N GLU A 44 -1.56 -13.03 -6.33
CA GLU A 44 -2.41 -12.96 -5.15
C GLU A 44 -3.23 -11.67 -5.19
N TRP A 45 -4.51 -11.76 -4.84
CA TRP A 45 -5.41 -10.61 -4.85
C TRP A 45 -5.81 -10.21 -3.44
N LYS A 46 -5.83 -8.91 -3.20
CA LYS A 46 -6.39 -8.29 -1.99
C LYS A 46 -7.52 -7.35 -2.39
N ASP A 47 -8.69 -7.55 -1.77
CA ASP A 47 -9.81 -6.64 -1.87
C ASP A 47 -9.55 -5.43 -0.96
N LYS A 48 -9.41 -4.26 -1.56
CA LYS A 48 -9.38 -2.98 -0.86
C LYS A 48 -10.73 -2.33 -1.12
N LEU A 49 -11.31 -1.67 -0.12
CA LEU A 49 -12.70 -1.16 -0.18
C LEU A 49 -13.05 -0.44 -1.50
N THR A 50 -12.09 0.27 -2.11
CA THR A 50 -12.27 1.02 -3.36
C THR A 50 -11.56 0.44 -4.59
N TYR A 51 -10.67 -0.56 -4.45
CA TYR A 51 -9.87 -1.12 -5.54
C TYR A 51 -9.40 -2.55 -5.25
N PHE A 52 -8.89 -3.26 -6.26
CA PHE A 52 -8.29 -4.57 -6.10
C PHE A 52 -6.79 -4.47 -6.32
N GLU A 53 -6.01 -4.93 -5.33
CA GLU A 53 -4.55 -4.97 -5.39
C GLU A 53 -4.12 -6.38 -5.80
N ALA A 54 -3.45 -6.50 -6.94
CA ALA A 54 -2.78 -7.74 -7.35
C ALA A 54 -1.31 -7.68 -6.94
N SER A 55 -0.84 -8.63 -6.13
CA SER A 55 0.57 -8.85 -5.83
C SER A 55 1.07 -10.03 -6.65
N PHE A 56 2.20 -9.88 -7.34
CA PHE A 56 2.70 -10.91 -8.26
C PHE A 56 4.20 -10.80 -8.47
N ASP A 57 4.79 -11.88 -8.96
CA ASP A 57 6.13 -11.88 -9.53
C ASP A 57 6.04 -11.47 -11.00
N ASN A 58 6.80 -10.45 -11.40
CA ASN A 58 6.91 -10.02 -12.79
C ASN A 58 8.36 -10.13 -13.25
N ASN A 59 8.69 -11.23 -13.92
CA ASN A 59 10.05 -11.55 -14.36
C ASN A 59 11.07 -11.55 -13.20
N GLY A 60 10.71 -12.11 -12.05
CA GLY A 60 11.58 -12.17 -10.85
C GLY A 60 11.50 -10.94 -9.94
N ILE A 61 10.68 -9.95 -10.26
CA ILE A 61 10.54 -8.71 -9.49
C ILE A 61 9.16 -8.65 -8.83
N ALA A 62 9.15 -8.53 -7.50
CA ALA A 62 7.93 -8.32 -6.73
C ALA A 62 7.24 -7.03 -7.16
N THR A 63 6.01 -7.17 -7.65
CA THR A 63 5.21 -6.09 -8.22
C THR A 63 3.81 -6.12 -7.63
N THR A 64 3.26 -4.94 -7.33
CA THR A 64 1.83 -4.79 -7.08
C THR A 64 1.19 -3.92 -8.14
N ALA A 65 -0.06 -4.21 -8.49
CA ALA A 65 -0.85 -3.38 -9.40
C ALA A 65 -2.28 -3.24 -8.89
N ASP A 66 -2.77 -2.01 -8.89
CA ASP A 66 -4.10 -1.67 -8.42
C ASP A 66 -5.06 -1.50 -9.59
N PHE A 67 -6.25 -2.07 -9.46
CA PHE A 67 -7.30 -2.00 -10.47
C PHE A 67 -8.62 -1.56 -9.83
N SER A 68 -9.37 -0.68 -10.51
CA SER A 68 -10.71 -0.29 -10.07
C SER A 68 -11.69 -1.48 -10.17
N ASN A 69 -12.90 -1.32 -9.62
CA ASN A 69 -13.97 -2.31 -9.78
C ASN A 69 -14.33 -2.58 -11.26
N LYS A 70 -13.97 -1.67 -12.17
CA LYS A 70 -14.19 -1.79 -13.63
C LYS A 70 -12.96 -2.33 -14.38
N GLY A 71 -11.91 -2.74 -13.66
CA GLY A 71 -10.66 -3.20 -14.25
C GLY A 71 -9.75 -2.08 -14.77
N GLU A 72 -10.00 -0.82 -14.43
CA GLU A 72 -9.15 0.29 -14.84
C GLU A 72 -7.88 0.29 -13.98
N TRP A 73 -6.72 0.19 -14.61
CA TRP A 73 -5.43 0.29 -13.93
C TRP A 73 -5.26 1.65 -13.24
N GLN A 74 -4.90 1.64 -11.97
CA GLN A 74 -4.74 2.83 -11.13
C GLN A 74 -3.27 3.14 -10.87
N GLN A 75 -2.49 2.13 -10.46
CA GLN A 75 -1.06 2.27 -10.24
C GLN A 75 -0.35 0.92 -10.28
N THR A 76 0.97 0.97 -10.43
CA THR A 76 1.87 -0.15 -10.25
C THR A 76 2.99 0.26 -9.32
N GLU A 77 3.26 -0.58 -8.33
CA GLU A 77 4.42 -0.45 -7.47
C GLU A 77 5.42 -1.57 -7.78
N THR A 78 6.69 -1.22 -7.92
CA THR A 78 7.77 -2.16 -8.19
C THR A 78 8.89 -1.93 -7.19
N ALA A 79 9.36 -2.99 -6.54
CA ALA A 79 10.52 -2.92 -5.67
C ALA A 79 11.81 -2.74 -6.50
N LEU A 80 12.65 -1.81 -6.07
CA LEU A 80 13.99 -1.57 -6.58
C LEU A 80 15.00 -1.79 -5.46
N THR A 81 16.13 -2.40 -5.79
CA THR A 81 17.29 -2.38 -4.91
C THR A 81 17.84 -0.96 -4.78
N TRP A 82 18.67 -0.72 -3.76
CA TRP A 82 19.34 0.56 -3.64
C TRP A 82 20.23 0.84 -4.86
N GLU A 83 20.85 -0.18 -5.45
CA GLU A 83 21.70 -0.09 -6.63
C GLU A 83 20.92 0.38 -7.85
N GLU A 84 19.73 -0.20 -8.10
CA GLU A 84 18.82 0.09 -9.21
C GLU A 84 18.10 1.44 -9.09
N THR A 85 18.06 2.01 -7.88
CA THR A 85 17.42 3.29 -7.62
C THR A 85 18.10 4.42 -8.40
N PRO A 86 17.38 5.37 -9.03
CA PRO A 86 18.01 6.47 -9.75
C PRO A 86 18.87 7.36 -8.84
N ALA A 87 20.00 7.84 -9.35
CA ALA A 87 20.95 8.66 -8.59
C ALA A 87 20.31 9.89 -7.93
N ALA A 88 19.40 10.57 -8.64
CA ALA A 88 18.68 11.72 -8.11
C ALA A 88 17.90 11.39 -6.82
N ILE A 89 17.28 10.21 -6.74
CA ILE A 89 16.54 9.77 -5.55
C ILE A 89 17.51 9.46 -4.41
N LYS A 90 18.64 8.80 -4.71
CA LYS A 90 19.69 8.53 -3.69
C LYS A 90 20.22 9.82 -3.10
N ASP A 91 20.50 10.81 -3.94
CA ASP A 91 20.99 12.13 -3.51
C ASP A 91 19.92 12.91 -2.75
N GLY A 92 18.66 12.83 -3.19
CA GLY A 92 17.50 13.38 -2.52
C GLY A 92 17.34 12.84 -1.10
N PHE A 93 17.44 11.52 -0.94
CA PHE A 93 17.40 10.86 0.37
C PHE A 93 18.54 11.33 1.27
N LYS A 94 19.78 11.31 0.78
CA LYS A 94 20.98 11.73 1.53
C LYS A 94 20.95 13.20 1.98
N LYS A 95 20.22 14.06 1.28
CA LYS A 95 20.03 15.48 1.63
C LYS A 95 18.81 15.72 2.53
N SER A 96 18.00 14.71 2.77
CA SER A 96 16.79 14.83 3.58
C SER A 96 17.12 14.78 5.07
N LYS A 97 16.17 15.22 5.90
CA LYS A 97 16.25 15.10 7.37
C LYS A 97 16.20 13.65 7.91
N TYR A 98 16.13 12.66 7.02
CA TYR A 98 16.04 11.23 7.34
C TYR A 98 17.32 10.47 6.96
N ALA A 99 18.37 11.17 6.55
CA ALA A 99 19.62 10.57 6.08
C ALA A 99 20.54 10.10 7.21
N ASP A 100 20.36 10.64 8.41
CA ASP A 100 21.19 10.29 9.57
C ASP A 100 20.84 8.87 10.05
N ALA A 101 21.80 7.96 9.95
CA ALA A 101 21.64 6.56 10.30
C ALA A 101 21.57 6.32 11.81
N ASP A 102 22.00 7.28 12.64
CA ASP A 102 21.87 7.20 14.09
C ASP A 102 20.44 7.53 14.55
N ASP A 103 19.68 8.27 13.73
CA ASP A 103 18.29 8.63 13.98
C ASP A 103 17.29 7.77 13.19
N TRP A 104 17.61 7.41 11.94
CA TRP A 104 16.70 6.74 11.01
C TRP A 104 17.36 5.56 10.29
N LYS A 105 16.69 4.41 10.33
CA LYS A 105 17.01 3.23 9.55
C LYS A 105 16.17 3.19 8.27
N MET A 106 16.83 3.28 7.12
CA MET A 106 16.19 3.04 5.82
C MET A 106 15.82 1.55 5.65
N GLY A 107 14.68 1.27 5.02
CA GLY A 107 14.29 -0.08 4.61
C GLY A 107 15.11 -0.62 3.44
N ASP A 108 15.04 -1.93 3.22
CA ASP A 108 15.93 -2.63 2.28
C ASP A 108 15.67 -2.31 0.79
N THR A 109 14.51 -1.73 0.46
CA THR A 109 14.10 -1.46 -0.92
C THR A 109 13.52 -0.06 -1.08
N VAL A 110 13.62 0.44 -2.30
CA VAL A 110 12.89 1.64 -2.75
C VAL A 110 11.73 1.18 -3.63
N THR A 111 10.54 1.71 -3.40
CA THR A 111 9.39 1.39 -4.25
C THR A 111 9.27 2.45 -5.36
N LYS A 112 9.34 2.03 -6.62
CA LYS A 112 8.91 2.86 -7.76
C LYS A 112 7.41 2.75 -7.93
N ILE A 113 6.72 3.88 -8.00
CA ILE A 113 5.26 3.97 -8.13
C ILE A 113 4.97 4.67 -9.46
N VAL A 114 4.29 3.99 -10.37
CA VAL A 114 3.78 4.57 -11.63
C VAL A 114 2.26 4.62 -11.56
N LYS A 115 1.68 5.80 -11.73
CA LYS A 115 0.23 6.02 -11.65
C LYS A 115 -0.43 6.07 -13.02
N SER A 116 -1.76 6.02 -13.04
CA SER A 116 -2.61 6.06 -14.25
C SER A 116 -2.45 7.31 -15.12
N ASP A 117 -2.01 8.43 -14.53
CA ASP A 117 -1.65 9.66 -15.25
C ASP A 117 -0.21 9.66 -15.80
N ASN A 118 0.47 8.50 -15.73
CA ASN A 118 1.89 8.29 -16.05
C ASN A 118 2.87 9.05 -15.15
N SER A 119 2.43 9.65 -14.05
CA SER A 119 3.36 10.20 -13.07
C SER A 119 4.18 9.07 -12.42
N THR A 120 5.46 9.34 -12.17
CA THR A 120 6.35 8.43 -11.48
C THR A 120 6.82 9.05 -10.18
N HIS A 121 6.68 8.31 -9.08
CA HIS A 121 7.18 8.67 -7.77
C HIS A 121 8.02 7.54 -7.19
N TYR A 122 8.82 7.84 -6.19
CA TYR A 122 9.62 6.88 -5.45
C TYR A 122 9.26 6.95 -3.98
N ARG A 123 9.09 5.81 -3.33
CA ARG A 123 8.78 5.72 -1.92
C ARG A 123 9.90 4.99 -1.19
N ILE A 124 10.43 5.62 -0.15
CA ILE A 124 11.42 5.02 0.76
C ILE A 124 10.75 4.83 2.12
N TYR A 125 10.84 3.62 2.66
CA TYR A 125 10.46 3.36 4.05
C TYR A 125 11.62 3.73 4.97
N VAL A 126 11.33 4.43 6.07
CA VAL A 126 12.28 4.67 7.16
C VAL A 126 11.63 4.34 8.49
N ASP A 127 12.41 3.73 9.38
CA ASP A 127 12.06 3.47 10.77
C ASP A 127 12.97 4.32 11.64
N LYS A 128 12.41 4.99 12.63
CA LYS A 128 13.23 5.70 13.62
C LYS A 128 13.97 4.66 14.45
N VAL A 129 15.21 4.93 14.86
CA VAL A 129 16.03 3.93 15.58
C VAL A 129 15.39 3.50 16.90
N ASP A 130 14.57 4.36 17.52
CA ASP A 130 13.76 4.01 18.70
C ASP A 130 12.58 3.06 18.41
N GLY A 131 12.28 2.79 17.14
CA GLY A 131 11.22 1.90 16.66
C GLY A 131 9.80 2.46 16.77
N ILE A 132 9.63 3.69 17.25
CA ILE A 132 8.31 4.28 17.54
C ILE A 132 7.71 4.89 16.27
N GLN A 133 8.54 5.48 15.41
CA GLN A 133 8.07 6.21 14.23
C GLN A 133 8.51 5.53 12.95
N LYS A 134 7.51 5.12 12.17
CA LYS A 134 7.70 4.51 10.86
C LYS A 134 7.08 5.41 9.80
N LYS A 135 7.84 5.72 8.75
CA LYS A 135 7.43 6.68 7.73
C LYS A 135 7.68 6.16 6.32
N TYR A 136 6.79 6.54 5.42
CA TYR A 136 7.02 6.55 3.99
C TYR A 136 7.42 7.96 3.53
N LEU A 137 8.53 8.05 2.80
CA LEU A 137 9.06 9.25 2.19
C LEU A 137 8.81 9.18 0.68
N TYR A 138 8.08 10.14 0.13
CA TYR A 138 7.72 10.19 -1.28
C TYR A 138 8.54 11.24 -2.00
N PHE A 139 9.29 10.79 -3.00
CA PHE A 139 10.14 11.61 -3.85
C PHE A 139 9.58 11.66 -5.28
N ASN A 140 9.72 12.81 -5.94
CA ASN A 140 9.54 12.87 -7.39
C ASN A 140 10.79 12.39 -8.13
N THR A 141 10.72 12.35 -9.47
CA THR A 141 11.81 11.91 -10.34
C THR A 141 13.09 12.72 -10.22
N ASN A 142 13.02 13.95 -9.71
CA ASN A 142 14.18 14.82 -9.49
C ASN A 142 14.84 14.61 -8.11
N GLY A 143 14.32 13.68 -7.30
CA GLY A 143 14.82 13.42 -5.95
C GLY A 143 14.38 14.46 -4.92
N GLN A 144 13.37 15.28 -5.22
CA GLN A 144 12.81 16.19 -4.22
C GLN A 144 11.82 15.41 -3.35
N LEU A 145 11.97 15.51 -2.03
CA LEU A 145 11.01 14.98 -1.07
C LEU A 145 9.74 15.84 -1.11
N GLU A 146 8.65 15.26 -1.59
CA GLU A 146 7.35 15.95 -1.73
C GLU A 146 6.46 15.74 -0.50
N LYS A 147 6.58 14.57 0.14
CA LYS A 147 5.72 14.18 1.26
C LYS A 147 6.40 13.15 2.14
N ASP A 148 6.20 13.24 3.45
CA ASP A 148 6.37 12.14 4.39
C ASP A 148 5.03 11.77 5.05
N ALA A 149 4.80 10.48 5.29
CA ALA A 149 3.57 9.98 5.91
C ALA A 149 3.87 8.84 6.89
N LEU A 150 3.14 8.75 8.00
CA LEU A 150 3.26 7.61 8.91
C LEU A 150 2.76 6.33 8.24
N THR A 151 3.41 5.22 8.52
CA THR A 151 2.90 3.88 8.16
C THR A 151 1.97 3.43 9.29
N LEU A 152 0.66 3.51 9.08
CA LEU A 152 -0.34 3.01 10.04
C LEU A 152 -0.33 1.48 10.10
#